data_AF-A0A7J6TW36-F1
#
_entry.id   AF-A0A7J6TW36-F1
#
_cell.length_a   1.000
_cell.length_b   1.000
_cell.length_c   1.000
_cell.angle_alpha   90.00
_cell.angle_beta   90.00
_cell.angle_gamma   90.00
#
_symmetry.space_group_name_H-M   'P 1'
#
loop_
_entity.id
_entity.type
_entity.pdbx_description
1 polymer ?
#
loop_
_entity_poly.entity_id
_entity_poly.type
_entity_poly.pdbx_seq_one_letter_code
_entity_poly.pdbx_strand_id
1 'polypeptide(L)'
;DIEALFHDPVGGEEEGDEGGQGYSIDRHQGRPKHCIREDTLVEMFFSKLFTRFFGCPNFDRLIDVLHDSARAYFLFEFFEGGDLLDYMTARALQMQNRRRASVAESAPVDDLSGPVDDSVSAASPMSCPDGDATVRLTVDRQGLRKFFEEVTSPGKEKPDHPHQPRADEGAREEVVAIPSTPSKESKTEVQEETPPTVVRLNVKEVCIILASLTNALELLHSLHLAHLDVSPEQVLVHISPHNGRVVSAALTDLAQ
;
A
#
# COMPACT_ATOMS: atom_id res chain seq x y z
N ASP A 1 3.26 23.51 -1.36
CA ASP A 1 3.58 24.80 -0.74
C ASP A 1 3.36 24.67 0.77
N ILE A 2 4.38 24.15 1.47
CA ILE A 2 4.28 23.76 2.88
C ILE A 2 4.24 25.00 3.78
N GLU A 3 4.85 26.11 3.36
CA GLU A 3 4.88 27.38 4.09
C GLU A 3 3.48 27.99 4.28
N ALA A 4 2.56 27.76 3.33
CA ALA A 4 1.17 28.21 3.44
C ALA A 4 0.38 27.55 4.59
N LEU A 5 0.81 26.40 5.12
CA LEU A 5 0.18 25.74 6.28
C LEU A 5 0.60 26.33 7.63
N PHE A 6 1.63 27.19 7.63
CA PHE A 6 2.21 27.81 8.83
C PHE A 6 1.88 29.30 8.96
N HIS A 7 1.20 29.91 7.99
CA HIS A 7 0.62 31.22 8.16
C HIS A 7 -0.64 31.11 9.03
N ASP A 8 -0.48 31.22 10.35
CA ASP A 8 -1.58 31.69 11.19
C ASP A 8 -1.97 33.09 10.70
N PRO A 9 -3.27 33.42 10.62
CA PRO A 9 -3.70 34.79 10.45
C PRO A 9 -3.28 35.54 11.72
N VAL A 10 -2.08 36.14 11.69
CA VAL A 10 -1.64 37.10 12.69
C VAL A 10 -2.70 38.19 12.68
N GLY A 11 -3.52 38.19 13.73
CA GLY A 11 -4.52 39.20 13.98
C GLY A 11 -3.87 40.55 13.86
N GLY A 12 -4.42 41.39 12.99
CA GLY A 12 -4.06 42.80 12.92
C GLY A 12 -4.42 43.45 14.24
N GLU A 13 -3.46 43.52 15.15
CA GLU A 13 -3.53 44.38 16.33
C GLU A 13 -3.28 45.82 15.87
N GLU A 14 -4.40 46.52 15.78
CA GLU A 14 -4.64 47.93 16.10
C GLU A 14 -3.41 48.86 16.14
N GLU A 15 -3.30 49.66 15.08
CA GLU A 15 -2.65 50.97 15.14
C GLU A 15 -3.38 51.83 16.20
N GLY A 16 -2.69 52.10 17.30
CA GLY A 16 -3.11 53.00 18.37
C GLY A 16 -1.95 53.90 18.79
N ASP A 17 -2.21 55.19 18.72
CA ASP A 17 -1.29 56.29 18.46
C ASP A 17 -0.57 56.89 19.70
N GLU A 18 0.58 57.51 19.39
CA GLU A 18 1.25 58.66 20.02
C GLU A 18 1.52 58.80 21.53
N GLY A 19 2.83 58.99 21.84
CA GLY A 19 3.25 60.13 22.69
C GLY A 19 4.04 59.80 23.95
N GLY A 20 5.37 59.73 23.86
CA GLY A 20 6.22 59.69 25.04
C GLY A 20 7.73 59.74 24.77
N GLN A 21 8.28 60.95 24.62
CA GLN A 21 9.73 61.21 24.62
C GLN A 21 10.34 60.88 25.99
N GLY A 22 11.33 59.99 26.04
CA GLY A 22 12.07 59.75 27.28
C GLY A 22 13.17 58.70 27.19
N TYR A 23 14.40 59.18 26.99
CA TYR A 23 15.68 58.57 27.37
C TYR A 23 16.07 57.20 26.77
N SER A 24 16.99 57.32 25.80
CA SER A 24 17.91 56.28 25.33
C SER A 24 18.65 55.62 26.50
N ILE A 25 18.40 54.32 26.71
CA ILE A 25 19.33 53.40 27.34
C ILE A 25 19.58 52.28 26.34
N ASP A 26 20.76 52.32 25.72
CA ASP A 26 21.38 51.23 24.98
C ASP A 26 21.47 49.99 25.89
N ARG A 27 20.44 49.15 25.81
CA ARG A 27 20.48 47.76 26.24
C ARG A 27 20.01 46.92 25.06
N HIS A 28 20.90 46.71 24.11
CA HIS A 28 20.88 45.50 23.29
C HIS A 28 21.22 44.29 24.17
N GLN A 29 20.35 43.99 25.15
CA GLN A 29 20.15 42.62 25.58
C GLN A 29 19.63 41.92 24.34
N GLY A 30 20.52 41.21 23.66
CA GLY A 30 20.16 40.33 22.57
C GLY A 30 19.07 39.42 23.09
N ARG A 31 17.82 39.70 22.69
CA ARG A 31 16.72 38.76 22.88
C ARG A 31 17.24 37.47 22.26
N PRO A 32 17.36 36.36 23.03
CA PRO A 32 17.68 35.10 22.41
C PRO A 32 16.62 34.92 21.35
N LYS A 33 17.04 34.86 20.08
CA LYS A 33 16.16 34.41 19.02
C LYS A 33 15.64 33.08 19.53
N HIS A 34 14.36 33.02 19.89
CA HIS A 34 13.68 31.78 20.16
C HIS A 34 13.74 31.03 18.84
N CYS A 35 14.84 30.33 18.60
CA CYS A 35 14.90 29.28 17.63
C CYS A 35 13.84 28.30 18.14
N ILE A 36 12.67 28.32 17.51
CA ILE A 36 11.76 27.20 17.57
C ILE A 36 12.65 26.00 17.26
N ARG A 37 12.86 25.13 18.24
CA ARG A 37 13.71 23.95 18.02
C ARG A 37 13.12 23.22 16.83
N GLU A 38 13.96 22.77 15.91
CA GLU A 38 13.51 22.03 14.73
C GLU A 38 12.56 20.88 15.13
N ASP A 39 12.83 20.27 16.30
CA ASP A 39 11.99 19.31 17.00
C ASP A 39 10.49 19.73 17.10
N THR A 40 10.21 21.00 17.40
CA THR A 40 8.85 21.54 17.57
C THR A 40 8.13 21.75 16.23
N LEU A 41 8.86 22.04 15.14
CA LEU A 41 8.26 22.20 13.81
C LEU A 41 7.84 20.85 13.22
N VAL A 42 8.65 19.82 13.44
CA VAL A 42 8.32 18.44 13.03
C VAL A 42 7.08 17.95 13.79
N GLU A 43 7.04 18.18 15.10
CA GLU A 43 5.90 17.82 15.94
C GLU A 43 4.62 18.58 15.53
N MET A 44 4.72 19.88 15.24
CA MET A 44 3.58 20.67 14.73
C MET A 44 3.13 20.23 13.35
N PHE A 45 4.05 19.89 12.44
CA PHE A 45 3.71 19.42 11.10
C PHE A 45 2.97 18.09 11.16
N PHE A 46 3.50 17.11 11.90
CA PHE A 46 2.86 15.82 12.07
C PHE A 46 1.54 15.94 12.84
N SER A 47 1.50 16.76 13.90
CA SER A 47 0.25 17.01 14.63
C SER A 47 -0.81 17.60 13.71
N LYS A 48 -0.49 18.60 12.87
CA LYS A 48 -1.44 19.20 11.90
C LYS A 48 -1.84 18.24 10.77
N LEU A 49 -0.90 17.43 10.28
CA LEU A 49 -1.17 16.47 9.21
C LEU A 49 -2.08 15.34 9.74
N PHE A 50 -1.67 14.69 10.83
CA PHE A 50 -2.40 13.56 11.40
C PHE A 50 -3.71 13.98 12.08
N THR A 51 -3.85 15.21 12.61
CA THR A 51 -5.14 15.70 13.11
C THR A 51 -6.19 15.85 12.01
N ARG A 52 -5.80 16.09 10.75
CA ARG A 52 -6.74 16.13 9.63
C ARG A 52 -7.23 14.76 9.19
N PHE A 53 -6.42 13.73 9.40
CA PHE A 53 -6.79 12.34 9.15
C PHE A 53 -7.40 11.66 10.39
N PHE A 54 -7.49 12.38 11.51
CA PHE A 54 -7.90 11.82 12.80
C PHE A 54 -9.35 11.33 12.74
N GLY A 55 -9.53 10.03 12.96
CA GLY A 55 -10.85 9.39 12.99
C GLY A 55 -11.28 8.76 11.67
N CYS A 56 -10.50 8.87 10.59
CA CYS A 56 -10.79 8.12 9.37
C CYS A 56 -10.24 6.69 9.48
N PRO A 57 -11.11 5.66 9.49
CA PRO A 57 -10.71 4.27 9.72
C PRO A 57 -9.94 3.65 8.53
N ASN A 58 -9.76 4.40 7.44
CA ASN A 58 -9.11 3.95 6.21
C ASN A 58 -7.73 4.58 5.99
N PHE A 59 -7.16 5.21 7.02
CA PHE A 59 -5.77 5.61 7.08
C PHE A 59 -5.08 4.92 8.24
N ASP A 60 -3.79 4.64 8.07
CA ASP A 60 -2.96 4.16 9.16
C ASP A 60 -2.90 5.22 10.27
N ARG A 61 -3.41 4.85 11.45
CA ARG A 61 -3.68 5.81 12.52
C ARG A 61 -2.44 5.95 13.39
N LEU A 62 -1.88 7.16 13.40
CA LEU A 62 -0.90 7.54 14.43
C LEU A 62 -1.60 7.64 15.80
N ILE A 63 -1.21 6.75 16.71
CA ILE A 63 -1.69 6.69 18.09
C ILE A 63 -0.96 7.72 18.94
N ASP A 64 0.37 7.72 18.88
CA ASP A 64 1.23 8.54 19.74
C ASP A 64 2.59 8.83 19.08
N VAL A 65 3.25 9.89 19.54
CA VAL A 65 4.62 10.23 19.16
C VAL A 65 5.44 10.35 20.44
N LEU A 66 6.39 9.43 20.62
CA LEU A 66 7.34 9.48 21.71
C LEU A 66 8.67 9.98 21.17
N HIS A 67 9.44 10.70 21.97
CA HIS A 67 10.78 11.12 21.57
C HIS A 67 11.75 11.03 22.75
N ASP A 68 13.01 10.77 22.45
CA ASP A 68 14.12 10.93 23.39
C ASP A 68 15.13 11.94 22.84
N SER A 69 16.34 11.99 23.40
CA SER A 69 17.38 12.93 22.96
C SER A 69 17.98 12.61 21.57
N ALA A 70 17.72 11.42 21.03
CA ALA A 70 18.35 10.92 19.81
C ALA A 70 17.36 10.44 18.74
N ARG A 71 16.11 10.15 19.10
CA ARG A 71 15.14 9.47 18.24
C ARG A 71 13.72 9.96 18.49
N ALA A 72 12.92 9.94 17.42
CA ALA A 72 11.46 10.01 17.48
C ALA A 72 10.89 8.62 17.16
N TYR A 73 9.83 8.26 17.87
CA TYR A 73 9.11 7.00 17.78
C TYR A 73 7.65 7.33 17.44
N PHE A 74 7.19 6.81 16.31
CA PHE A 74 5.82 6.95 15.86
C PHE A 74 5.09 5.65 16.15
N LEU A 75 4.04 5.70 16.97
CA LEU A 75 3.23 4.54 17.33
C LEU A 75 2.00 4.53 16.44
N PHE A 76 1.88 3.51 15.60
CA PHE A 76 0.75 3.34 14.69
C PHE A 76 -0.19 2.22 15.17
N GLU A 77 -1.43 2.26 14.68
CA GLU A 77 -2.38 1.16 14.83
C GLU A 77 -1.83 -0.11 14.20
N PHE A 78 -1.99 -1.24 14.89
CA PHE A 78 -1.51 -2.52 14.41
C PHE A 78 -2.57 -3.21 13.55
N PHE A 79 -2.20 -3.61 12.34
CA PHE A 79 -3.06 -4.34 11.41
C PHE A 79 -2.63 -5.81 11.33
N GLU A 80 -3.48 -6.73 11.80
CA GLU A 80 -3.12 -8.15 11.94
C GLU A 80 -2.93 -8.85 10.59
N GLY A 81 -3.51 -8.29 9.51
CA GLY A 81 -3.35 -8.81 8.16
C GLY A 81 -2.03 -8.42 7.50
N GLY A 82 -1.28 -7.47 8.06
CA GLY A 82 -0.11 -6.89 7.42
C GLY A 82 -0.50 -6.07 6.18
N ASP A 83 0.43 -5.91 5.25
CA ASP A 83 0.13 -5.32 3.94
C ASP A 83 -0.72 -6.27 3.07
N LEU A 84 -1.39 -5.71 2.07
CA LEU A 84 -2.35 -6.42 1.24
C LEU A 84 -1.69 -7.57 0.45
N LEU A 85 -0.43 -7.38 0.04
CA LEU A 85 0.30 -8.39 -0.72
C LEU A 85 0.65 -9.60 0.17
N ASP A 86 1.14 -9.35 1.38
CA ASP A 86 1.41 -10.38 2.38
C ASP A 86 0.13 -11.11 2.79
N TYR A 87 -0.97 -10.37 3.01
CA TYR A 87 -2.29 -10.94 3.28
C TYR A 87 -2.74 -11.90 2.16
N MET A 88 -2.66 -11.46 0.90
CA MET A 88 -3.05 -12.26 -0.26
C MET A 88 -2.20 -13.53 -0.39
N THR A 89 -0.90 -13.41 -0.17
CA THR A 89 0.06 -14.53 -0.23
C THR A 89 -0.24 -15.56 0.87
N ALA A 90 -0.41 -15.11 2.12
CA ALA A 90 -0.77 -15.96 3.24
C ALA A 90 -2.10 -16.70 2.97
N ARG A 91 -3.08 -16.01 2.38
CA ARG A 91 -4.38 -16.59 2.03
C ARG A 91 -4.29 -17.67 0.96
N ALA A 92 -3.47 -17.48 -0.07
CA ALA A 92 -3.22 -18.52 -1.08
C ALA A 92 -2.60 -19.78 -0.45
N LEU A 93 -1.57 -19.61 0.37
CA LEU A 93 -0.90 -20.72 1.05
C LEU A 93 -1.86 -21.50 1.95
N GLN A 94 -2.71 -20.79 2.70
CA GLN A 94 -3.74 -21.41 3.53
C GLN A 94 -4.71 -22.27 2.71
N MET A 95 -5.18 -21.75 1.56
CA MET A 95 -6.06 -22.48 0.65
C MET A 95 -5.38 -23.71 0.04
N GLN A 96 -4.11 -23.60 -0.33
CA GLN A 96 -3.33 -24.71 -0.87
C GLN A 96 -3.15 -25.82 0.18
N ASN A 97 -2.85 -25.45 1.43
CA ASN A 97 -2.70 -26.39 2.53
C ASN A 97 -4.01 -27.13 2.86
N ARG A 98 -5.16 -26.43 2.82
CA ARG A 98 -6.47 -27.07 2.99
C ARG A 98 -6.77 -28.12 1.91
N ARG A 99 -6.44 -27.83 0.65
CA ARG A 99 -6.61 -28.79 -0.45
C ARG A 99 -5.70 -30.01 -0.29
N ARG A 100 -4.45 -29.81 0.15
CA ARG A 100 -3.53 -30.92 0.42
C ARG A 100 -4.03 -31.81 1.57
N ALA A 101 -4.56 -31.20 2.64
CA ALA A 101 -5.15 -31.93 3.75
C ALA A 101 -6.38 -32.76 3.32
N SER A 102 -7.29 -32.18 2.54
CA SER A 102 -8.48 -32.91 2.07
C SER A 102 -8.14 -34.07 1.12
N VAL A 103 -7.09 -33.92 0.30
CA VAL A 103 -6.64 -35.01 -0.59
C VAL A 103 -6.03 -36.15 0.21
N ALA A 104 -5.23 -35.84 1.24
CA ALA A 104 -4.63 -36.84 2.12
C ALA A 104 -5.68 -37.66 2.90
N GLU A 105 -6.78 -37.02 3.33
CA GLU A 105 -7.88 -37.71 4.04
C GLU A 105 -8.72 -38.60 3.11
N SER A 106 -8.79 -38.27 1.81
CA SER A 106 -9.50 -39.06 0.80
C SER A 106 -8.68 -40.18 0.16
N ALA A 107 -7.40 -40.30 0.51
CA ALA A 107 -6.56 -41.36 -0.04
C ALA A 107 -7.08 -42.72 0.48
N PRO A 108 -7.42 -43.66 -0.42
CA PRO A 108 -7.93 -44.96 0.00
C PRO A 108 -6.89 -45.63 0.90
N VAL A 109 -7.29 -45.94 2.12
CA VAL A 109 -6.55 -46.88 2.95
C VAL A 109 -6.61 -48.19 2.16
N ASP A 110 -5.48 -48.63 1.59
CA ASP A 110 -5.37 -49.91 0.89
C ASP A 110 -5.70 -51.02 1.90
N ASP A 111 -6.99 -51.33 2.01
CA ASP A 111 -7.52 -52.34 2.91
C ASP A 111 -7.38 -53.69 2.21
N LEU A 112 -6.16 -54.22 2.28
CA LEU A 112 -5.85 -55.60 1.93
C LEU A 112 -6.40 -56.56 3.01
N SER A 113 -7.72 -56.56 3.25
CA SER A 113 -8.36 -57.65 4.00
C SER A 113 -9.89 -57.71 3.87
N GLY A 114 -10.36 -58.55 2.95
CA GLY A 114 -11.46 -59.50 3.23
C GLY A 114 -12.88 -59.14 2.74
N PRO A 115 -13.67 -60.14 2.28
CA PRO A 115 -15.05 -59.96 1.86
C PRO A 115 -16.02 -60.09 3.04
N VAL A 116 -16.87 -59.10 3.28
CA VAL A 116 -18.12 -59.30 4.05
C VAL A 116 -19.20 -58.28 3.68
N ASP A 117 -20.20 -58.83 2.98
CA ASP A 117 -21.65 -58.64 3.01
C ASP A 117 -22.34 -57.27 3.12
N ASP A 118 -23.41 -57.23 2.30
CA ASP A 118 -24.37 -56.19 1.99
C ASP A 118 -25.18 -55.58 3.15
N SER A 119 -25.68 -54.36 2.90
CA SER A 119 -26.71 -53.58 3.62
C SER A 119 -26.16 -52.54 4.62
N VAL A 120 -26.56 -51.27 4.65
CA VAL A 120 -27.82 -50.63 4.30
C VAL A 120 -27.54 -49.19 3.84
N SER A 121 -28.31 -48.74 2.84
CA SER A 121 -28.28 -47.40 2.27
C SER A 121 -28.76 -46.35 3.28
N ALA A 122 -27.92 -45.36 3.59
CA ALA A 122 -28.31 -44.13 4.29
C ALA A 122 -27.97 -42.93 3.40
N ALA A 123 -29.01 -42.18 3.04
CA ALA A 123 -28.95 -41.03 2.15
C ALA A 123 -28.06 -39.92 2.72
N SER A 124 -27.05 -39.51 1.95
CA SER A 124 -26.22 -38.35 2.25
C SER A 124 -27.06 -37.07 2.23
N PRO A 125 -26.91 -36.17 3.23
CA PRO A 125 -27.61 -34.89 3.23
C PRO A 125 -27.05 -34.00 2.12
N MET A 126 -27.94 -33.51 1.26
CA MET A 126 -27.60 -32.51 0.24
C MET A 126 -27.16 -31.22 0.93
N SER A 127 -25.85 -30.95 0.91
CA SER A 127 -25.29 -29.65 1.26
C SER A 127 -25.56 -28.67 0.12
N CYS A 128 -26.39 -27.66 0.39
CA CYS A 128 -26.65 -26.57 -0.55
C CYS A 128 -25.35 -25.78 -0.79
N PRO A 129 -24.99 -25.48 -2.05
CA PRO A 129 -23.83 -24.66 -2.34
C PRO A 129 -24.17 -23.20 -2.05
N ASP A 130 -23.75 -22.69 -0.89
CA ASP A 130 -23.61 -21.26 -0.68
C ASP A 130 -22.56 -20.76 -1.69
N GLY A 131 -23.04 -20.26 -2.82
CA GLY A 131 -22.24 -19.76 -3.93
C GLY A 131 -21.57 -18.44 -3.56
N ASP A 132 -20.58 -18.47 -2.67
CA ASP A 132 -19.68 -17.35 -2.47
C ASP A 132 -18.86 -17.18 -3.76
N ALA A 133 -19.22 -16.18 -4.57
CA ALA A 133 -18.48 -15.82 -5.75
C ALA A 133 -17.02 -15.51 -5.34
N THR A 134 -16.07 -16.21 -5.97
CA THR A 134 -14.63 -16.00 -5.74
C THR A 134 -14.00 -15.35 -6.94
N VAL A 135 -13.20 -14.30 -6.73
CA VAL A 135 -12.34 -13.75 -7.77
C VAL A 135 -11.05 -14.55 -7.78
N ARG A 136 -10.65 -15.05 -8.95
CA ARG A 136 -9.34 -15.69 -9.14
C ARG A 136 -8.34 -14.63 -9.55
N LEU A 137 -7.30 -14.46 -8.76
CA LEU A 137 -6.16 -13.62 -9.06
C LEU A 137 -4.94 -14.54 -9.19
N THR A 138 -4.29 -14.55 -10.34
CA THR A 138 -2.96 -15.15 -10.50
C THR A 138 -1.96 -14.21 -9.86
N VAL A 139 -1.33 -14.66 -8.78
CA VAL A 139 -0.42 -13.86 -7.98
C VAL A 139 0.96 -14.45 -8.11
N ASP A 140 1.72 -13.91 -9.05
CA ASP A 140 3.13 -13.69 -8.77
C ASP A 140 3.26 -12.23 -8.27
N ARG A 141 4.26 -11.96 -7.42
CA ARG A 141 4.46 -10.62 -6.82
C ARG A 141 4.61 -9.52 -7.87
N GLN A 142 5.21 -9.83 -9.02
CA GLN A 142 5.33 -8.92 -10.15
C GLN A 142 4.01 -8.77 -10.92
N GLY A 143 3.20 -9.83 -11.00
CA GLY A 143 1.90 -9.87 -11.66
C GLY A 143 0.87 -9.03 -10.93
N LEU A 144 0.84 -9.04 -9.59
CA LEU A 144 -0.01 -8.13 -8.81
C LEU A 144 0.43 -6.68 -8.98
N ARG A 145 1.73 -6.41 -8.90
CA ARG A 145 2.24 -5.04 -9.16
C ARG A 145 1.85 -4.56 -10.55
N LYS A 146 2.02 -5.39 -11.58
CA LYS A 146 1.60 -5.07 -12.97
C LYS A 146 0.11 -4.84 -13.08
N PHE A 147 -0.72 -5.67 -12.44
CA PHE A 147 -2.17 -5.48 -12.45
C PHE A 147 -2.57 -4.16 -11.80
N PHE A 148 -1.99 -3.84 -10.64
CA PHE A 148 -2.24 -2.55 -10.00
C PHE A 148 -1.75 -1.40 -10.86
N GLU A 149 -0.53 -1.47 -11.41
CA GLU A 149 0.01 -0.47 -12.33
C GLU A 149 -0.89 -0.28 -13.55
N GLU A 150 -1.46 -1.35 -14.11
CA GLU A 150 -2.38 -1.29 -15.25
C GLU A 150 -3.73 -0.63 -14.88
N VAL A 151 -4.27 -0.91 -13.69
CA VAL A 151 -5.54 -0.34 -13.22
C VAL A 151 -5.38 1.09 -12.73
N THR A 152 -4.25 1.45 -12.13
CA THR A 152 -3.98 2.77 -11.56
C THR A 152 -3.31 3.73 -12.54
N SER A 153 -2.73 3.26 -13.66
CA SER A 153 -2.20 4.12 -14.72
C SER A 153 -3.33 4.53 -15.68
N PRO A 154 -3.87 5.76 -15.59
CA PRO A 154 -4.92 6.18 -16.50
C PRO A 154 -4.30 6.39 -17.89
N GLY A 155 -4.66 5.54 -18.85
CA GLY A 155 -4.57 5.88 -20.26
C GLY A 155 -3.18 6.13 -20.83
N LYS A 156 -2.21 5.23 -20.62
CA LYS A 156 -1.18 5.03 -21.66
C LYS A 156 -1.83 4.32 -22.86
N GLU A 157 -2.81 4.97 -23.49
CA GLU A 157 -3.14 4.67 -24.87
C GLU A 157 -1.85 4.88 -25.64
N LYS A 158 -1.31 3.78 -26.16
CA LYS A 158 -0.16 3.75 -27.04
C LYS A 158 -0.47 4.79 -28.13
N PRO A 159 0.31 5.89 -28.26
CA PRO A 159 0.01 6.88 -29.29
C PRO A 159 0.07 6.15 -30.63
N ASP A 160 -1.08 6.02 -31.29
CA ASP A 160 -1.15 5.52 -32.66
C ASP A 160 -0.22 6.40 -33.47
N HIS A 161 0.90 5.80 -33.91
CA HIS A 161 1.88 6.49 -34.71
C HIS A 161 1.19 7.06 -35.95
N PRO A 162 1.17 8.39 -36.15
CA PRO A 162 0.75 8.92 -37.43
C PRO A 162 1.78 8.46 -38.46
N HIS A 163 1.30 7.80 -39.51
CA HIS A 163 2.08 7.46 -40.69
C HIS A 163 2.89 8.68 -41.16
N GLN A 164 4.21 8.65 -40.96
CA GLN A 164 5.12 9.57 -41.64
C GLN A 164 5.43 9.01 -43.03
N PRO A 165 5.25 9.80 -44.10
CA PRO A 165 5.68 9.40 -45.44
C PRO A 165 7.21 9.56 -45.56
N ARG A 166 7.83 8.56 -46.19
CA ARG A 166 9.21 8.56 -46.67
C ARG A 166 9.49 9.79 -47.54
N ALA A 167 10.60 10.46 -47.25
CA ALA A 167 11.36 11.22 -48.24
C ALA A 167 12.85 11.09 -47.94
N ASP A 168 13.60 11.08 -49.04
CA ASP A 168 14.95 10.57 -49.25
C ASP A 168 16.11 11.49 -48.78
N GLU A 169 17.26 10.81 -48.63
CA GLU A 169 18.65 11.21 -48.92
C GLU A 169 19.34 12.39 -48.20
N GLY A 170 20.54 12.09 -47.63
CA GLY A 170 21.55 13.11 -47.33
C GLY A 170 22.71 12.74 -46.40
N ALA A 171 23.65 11.91 -46.88
CA ALA A 171 25.11 11.93 -46.65
C ALA A 171 25.78 12.04 -45.24
N ARG A 172 26.63 11.01 -44.95
CA ARG A 172 28.02 10.98 -44.36
C ARG A 172 28.22 11.57 -42.93
N GLU A 173 29.07 11.09 -42.00
CA GLU A 173 30.36 10.37 -41.94
C GLU A 173 30.36 9.45 -40.68
N GLU A 174 30.81 8.19 -40.71
CA GLU A 174 32.18 7.68 -40.42
C GLU A 174 32.82 8.09 -39.08
N VAL A 175 32.68 7.25 -38.03
CA VAL A 175 33.73 7.02 -37.01
C VAL A 175 33.77 5.52 -36.64
N VAL A 176 34.96 4.95 -36.81
CA VAL A 176 35.39 3.58 -36.51
C VAL A 176 35.92 3.50 -35.08
N ALA A 177 35.58 2.43 -34.35
CA ALA A 177 36.48 1.52 -33.60
C ALA A 177 35.78 0.89 -32.36
N ILE A 178 35.36 -0.38 -32.46
CA ILE A 178 36.00 -1.63 -31.96
C ILE A 178 35.44 -2.08 -30.58
N PRO A 179 35.03 -3.37 -30.45
CA PRO A 179 34.25 -3.88 -29.33
C PRO A 179 35.13 -4.38 -28.19
N SER A 180 34.61 -4.35 -26.97
CA SER A 180 35.19 -5.06 -25.82
C SER A 180 34.09 -5.75 -25.04
N THR A 181 33.82 -7.00 -25.43
CA THR A 181 33.19 -8.00 -24.58
C THR A 181 34.20 -8.50 -23.55
N PRO A 182 33.77 -8.71 -22.30
CA PRO A 182 34.17 -9.92 -21.60
C PRO A 182 32.94 -10.74 -21.20
N SER A 183 32.95 -11.97 -21.71
CA SER A 183 32.57 -13.20 -21.03
C SER A 183 31.28 -13.23 -20.22
N LYS A 184 30.26 -13.78 -20.90
CA LYS A 184 29.19 -14.58 -20.31
C LYS A 184 29.77 -15.69 -19.43
N GLU A 185 29.67 -15.55 -18.11
CA GLU A 185 29.41 -16.69 -17.24
C GLU A 185 27.89 -16.81 -17.11
N SER A 186 27.27 -17.50 -18.06
CA SER A 186 25.91 -18.00 -17.92
C SER A 186 25.90 -19.08 -16.83
N LYS A 187 25.79 -18.65 -15.58
CA LYS A 187 25.29 -19.49 -14.50
C LYS A 187 23.82 -19.69 -14.82
N THR A 188 23.51 -20.77 -15.52
CA THR A 188 22.16 -21.28 -15.70
C THR A 188 21.69 -21.72 -14.32
N GLU A 189 21.27 -20.75 -13.49
CA GLU A 189 20.36 -21.05 -12.40
C GLU A 189 19.14 -21.66 -13.07
N VAL A 190 18.98 -22.97 -12.85
CA VAL A 190 17.73 -23.66 -13.07
C VAL A 190 16.74 -22.92 -12.17
N GLN A 191 16.12 -21.87 -12.71
CA GLN A 191 14.93 -21.27 -12.14
C GLN A 191 13.92 -22.40 -12.15
N GLU A 192 13.82 -23.06 -11.00
CA GLU A 192 12.71 -23.91 -10.67
C GLU A 192 11.47 -23.01 -10.82
N GLU A 193 10.83 -23.08 -11.98
CA GLU A 193 9.62 -22.33 -12.29
C GLU A 193 8.54 -22.81 -11.31
N THR A 194 8.52 -22.20 -10.13
CA THR A 194 7.47 -22.42 -9.15
C THR A 194 6.17 -22.03 -9.82
N PRO A 195 5.18 -22.94 -9.87
CA PRO A 195 3.94 -22.68 -10.59
C PRO A 195 3.27 -21.41 -10.02
N PRO A 196 2.65 -20.58 -10.89
CA PRO A 196 2.04 -19.33 -10.47
C PRO A 196 1.01 -19.59 -9.36
N THR A 197 1.19 -18.89 -8.24
CA THR A 197 0.33 -19.09 -7.08
C THR A 197 -0.99 -18.37 -7.33
N VAL A 198 -2.08 -19.13 -7.47
CA VAL A 198 -3.42 -18.55 -7.69
C VAL A 198 -4.03 -18.21 -6.33
N VAL A 199 -4.15 -16.92 -6.02
CA VAL A 199 -4.89 -16.41 -4.87
C VAL A 199 -6.38 -16.36 -5.24
N ARG A 200 -7.22 -16.82 -4.31
CA ARG A 200 -8.67 -16.64 -4.42
C ARG A 200 -9.14 -15.78 -3.26
N LEU A 201 -9.63 -14.59 -3.59
CA LEU A 201 -10.30 -13.72 -2.65
C LEU A 201 -11.81 -13.86 -2.82
N ASN A 202 -12.55 -13.78 -1.72
CA ASN A 202 -14.00 -13.67 -1.78
C ASN A 202 -14.34 -12.29 -2.39
N VAL A 203 -15.33 -12.22 -3.28
CA VAL A 203 -15.81 -10.94 -3.83
C VAL A 203 -16.14 -9.94 -2.71
N LYS A 204 -16.72 -10.41 -1.60
CA LYS A 204 -17.00 -9.56 -0.42
C LYS A 204 -15.74 -8.93 0.17
N GLU A 205 -14.66 -9.69 0.30
CA GLU A 205 -13.37 -9.19 0.82
C GLU A 205 -12.80 -8.11 -0.12
N VAL A 206 -12.84 -8.36 -1.44
CA VAL A 206 -12.40 -7.39 -2.45
C VAL A 206 -13.22 -6.10 -2.39
N CYS A 207 -14.55 -6.20 -2.27
CA CYS A 207 -15.42 -5.03 -2.13
C CYS A 207 -15.10 -4.21 -0.88
N ILE A 208 -14.82 -4.85 0.26
CA ILE A 208 -14.44 -4.16 1.50
C ILE A 208 -13.13 -3.38 1.32
N ILE A 209 -12.12 -4.00 0.70
CA ILE A 209 -10.82 -3.38 0.43
C ILE A 209 -11.00 -2.17 -0.51
N LEU A 210 -11.69 -2.36 -1.64
CA LEU A 210 -11.89 -1.29 -2.62
C LEU A 210 -12.73 -0.12 -2.06
N ALA A 211 -13.77 -0.41 -1.28
CA ALA A 211 -14.57 0.62 -0.61
C ALA A 211 -13.72 1.42 0.40
N SER A 212 -12.88 0.72 1.17
CA SER A 212 -11.96 1.36 2.12
C SER A 212 -10.98 2.31 1.42
N LEU A 213 -10.38 1.87 0.31
CA LEU A 213 -9.45 2.69 -0.47
C LEU A 213 -10.13 3.87 -1.14
N THR A 214 -11.35 3.66 -1.66
CA THR A 214 -12.13 4.73 -2.29
C THR A 214 -12.46 5.83 -1.28
N ASN A 215 -12.90 5.46 -0.08
CA ASN A 215 -13.16 6.42 0.99
C ASN A 215 -11.90 7.19 1.43
N ALA A 216 -10.76 6.50 1.54
CA ALA A 216 -9.48 7.13 1.85
C ALA A 216 -9.08 8.16 0.78
N LEU A 217 -9.09 7.76 -0.49
CA LEU A 217 -8.71 8.63 -1.61
C LEU A 217 -9.69 9.80 -1.79
N GLU A 218 -10.98 9.59 -1.60
CA GLU A 218 -11.98 10.65 -1.60
C GLU A 218 -11.67 11.72 -0.54
N LEU A 219 -11.30 11.30 0.67
CA LEU A 219 -10.89 12.23 1.72
C LEU A 219 -9.61 12.99 1.34
N LEU A 220 -8.56 12.30 0.87
CA LEU A 220 -7.33 12.96 0.42
C LEU A 220 -7.62 14.03 -0.63
N HIS A 221 -8.42 13.69 -1.64
CA HIS A 221 -8.80 14.63 -2.69
C HIS A 221 -9.64 15.79 -2.16
N SER A 222 -10.52 15.57 -1.18
CA SER A 222 -11.29 16.64 -0.52
C SER A 222 -10.40 17.64 0.24
N LEU A 223 -9.22 17.19 0.68
CA LEU A 223 -8.19 18.01 1.32
C LEU A 223 -7.18 18.59 0.33
N HIS A 224 -7.40 18.41 -0.98
CA HIS A 224 -6.45 18.77 -2.05
C HIS A 224 -5.08 18.11 -1.92
N LEU A 225 -5.04 16.89 -1.37
CA LEU A 225 -3.85 16.05 -1.27
C LEU A 225 -3.95 14.90 -2.29
N ALA A 226 -2.80 14.43 -2.77
CA ALA A 226 -2.69 13.26 -3.63
C ALA A 226 -1.67 12.30 -3.01
N HIS A 227 -1.98 11.00 -3.00
CA HIS A 227 -1.07 9.98 -2.46
C HIS A 227 0.13 9.69 -3.38
N LEU A 228 -0.05 9.88 -4.70
CA LEU A 228 0.94 9.69 -5.77
C LEU A 228 1.45 8.25 -6.00
N ASP A 229 1.43 7.36 -5.01
CA ASP A 229 2.12 6.06 -5.09
C ASP A 229 1.27 4.84 -4.66
N VAL A 230 -0.06 4.91 -4.80
CA VAL A 230 -0.96 3.84 -4.31
C VAL A 230 -0.56 2.46 -4.86
N SER A 231 -0.02 1.62 -3.98
CA SER A 231 0.45 0.27 -4.26
C SER A 231 -0.04 -0.73 -3.20
N PRO A 232 -0.13 -2.04 -3.49
CA PRO A 232 -0.58 -3.04 -2.52
C PRO A 232 0.22 -3.06 -1.21
N GLU A 233 1.51 -2.74 -1.27
CA GLU A 233 2.39 -2.66 -0.11
C GLU A 233 2.03 -1.50 0.84
N GLN A 234 1.35 -0.47 0.34
CA GLN A 234 0.87 0.67 1.13
C GLN A 234 -0.58 0.48 1.62
N VAL A 235 -1.16 -0.71 1.44
CA VAL A 235 -2.51 -1.02 1.92
C VAL A 235 -2.41 -2.01 3.06
N LEU A 236 -2.69 -1.57 4.28
CA LEU A 236 -2.76 -2.42 5.46
C LEU A 236 -4.16 -3.06 5.58
N VAL A 237 -4.22 -4.34 5.96
CA VAL A 237 -5.47 -5.10 6.04
C VAL A 237 -5.81 -5.44 7.49
N HIS A 238 -6.98 -5.00 7.95
CA HIS A 238 -7.50 -5.38 9.25
C HIS A 238 -8.33 -6.66 9.11
N ILE A 239 -7.97 -7.71 9.85
CA ILE A 239 -8.65 -9.01 9.78
C ILE A 239 -9.32 -9.32 11.11
N SER A 240 -10.52 -9.91 11.06
CA SER A 240 -11.22 -10.30 12.28
C SER A 240 -10.50 -11.49 12.93
N PRO A 241 -10.13 -11.40 14.22
CA PRO A 241 -9.39 -12.48 14.90
C PRO A 241 -10.22 -13.76 15.03
N HIS A 242 -11.55 -13.67 14.95
CA HIS A 242 -12.45 -14.82 15.11
C HIS A 242 -12.54 -15.70 13.87
N ASN A 243 -12.38 -15.13 12.67
CA ASN A 243 -12.65 -15.84 11.41
C ASN A 243 -11.63 -15.57 10.30
N GLY A 244 -10.63 -14.70 10.53
CA GLY A 244 -9.61 -14.31 9.57
C GLY A 244 -10.18 -13.68 8.29
N ARG A 245 -11.38 -13.06 8.37
CA ARG A 245 -11.98 -12.31 7.26
C ARG A 245 -11.56 -10.86 7.32
N VAL A 246 -11.42 -10.24 6.15
CA VAL A 246 -11.16 -8.79 6.05
C VAL A 246 -12.32 -8.02 6.66
N VAL A 247 -12.00 -7.07 7.54
CA VAL A 247 -12.96 -6.15 8.19
C VAL A 247 -12.86 -4.77 7.57
N SER A 248 -11.64 -4.29 7.35
CA SER A 248 -11.34 -3.00 6.71
C SER A 248 -9.95 -3.04 6.10
N ALA A 249 -9.63 -2.02 5.30
CA ALA A 249 -8.28 -1.73 4.87
C ALA A 249 -7.94 -0.26 5.15
N ALA A 250 -6.65 0.02 5.31
CA ALA A 250 -6.13 1.36 5.54
C ALA A 250 -4.97 1.67 4.61
N LEU A 251 -4.89 2.91 4.15
CA LEU A 251 -3.78 3.41 3.35
C LEU A 251 -2.69 3.94 4.29
N THR A 252 -1.45 3.54 4.07
CA THR A 252 -0.26 3.99 4.82
C THR A 252 0.71 4.73 3.90
N ASP A 253 1.78 5.29 4.46
CA ASP A 253 2.85 6.02 3.74
C ASP A 253 2.39 7.30 3.01
N LEU A 254 1.83 8.25 3.77
CA LEU A 254 1.44 9.58 3.28
C LEU A 254 2.62 10.56 3.10
N ALA A 255 3.87 10.08 3.14
CA ALA A 255 5.05 10.92 3.32
C ALA A 255 5.64 11.50 2.00
N GLN A 256 4.91 11.45 0.88
CA GLN A 256 5.41 11.88 -0.44
C GLN A 256 5.00 13.30 -0.82
#